data_AF-A0A5D0UWJ2-F1
#
_entry.id   AF-A0A5D0UWJ2-F1
#
_cell.length_a   1.000
_cell.length_b   1.000
_cell.length_c   1.000
_cell.angle_alpha   90.00
_cell.angle_beta   90.00
_cell.angle_gamma   90.00
#
_symmetry.space_group_name_H-M   'P 1'
#
loop_
_entity.id
_entity.type
_entity.pdbx_description
1 polymer ?
#
loop_
_entity_poly.entity_id
_entity_poly.type
_entity_poly.pdbx_seq_one_letter_code
_entity_poly.pdbx_strand_id
1 'polypeptide(L)'
;MPPRRKPDGGAGMIETSNASASIAESTGPEALERLLGDRGDASNPVGDAALLAADERAELPAAGEELLHRYGFNAEFVPVELGGRFTSAEHLMRTARAVFRRDSALGIGYGVTSLIAAVPVWISGRADQQRAFADLLLSGRRASACYTELPHGADFTRDELTARQNGGRLLLNGRKDLVNNVGRSDALLVFARTGQRAGSRSHSHVLVERTELPPDRVTFGPRYHSAGVRGCQLGGVEFRDCPVRPEAVLGTPGVAEGTGLETVMRAFQVTRSVLPGMMTGVVDTQLRTVARFAFTRRLYGRPLADLPQSRAVLAGVFADLLAADCLATVAARGLHLLTSQTVTLAAAVKYFVPVLLQDAAYDLSVLLGARSYLREGEYAIFQKHLRDLPVVTLAHASSAVCLASIVPYLPVLARRAWQPDTASAPDALFQPGAPLPPLDLSGLSLTAGADDLAGTLRAAAMLPRVADDPWLAGPVAALVAELDMLRDRAAALPPRERTVTAGRPGFGLARRYASVLAGAACVGVWHAAPPGSFLADPAWASLALRRLAARLGRDTVPAQRRATATVDERLCAELTDRLADGRACTLTAERLAG
;
A
#
# COMPACT_ATOMS: atom_id res chain seq x y z
N MET A 1 -12.94 -41.42 -69.63
CA MET A 1 -14.08 -40.58 -69.19
C MET A 1 -13.77 -40.10 -67.77
N PRO A 2 -13.83 -38.81 -67.42
CA PRO A 2 -13.15 -37.60 -67.93
C PRO A 2 -12.04 -37.14 -66.91
N PRO A 3 -11.60 -35.85 -66.75
CA PRO A 3 -10.17 -35.47 -66.83
C PRO A 3 -9.51 -34.99 -65.52
N ARG A 4 -8.17 -34.91 -65.53
CA ARG A 4 -7.31 -34.30 -64.49
C ARG A 4 -7.67 -32.83 -64.24
N ARG A 5 -7.87 -32.44 -62.97
CA ARG A 5 -7.96 -31.05 -62.49
C ARG A 5 -6.66 -30.63 -61.79
N LYS A 6 -6.24 -29.39 -62.05
CA LYS A 6 -5.12 -28.66 -61.43
C LYS A 6 -5.35 -28.43 -59.93
N PRO A 7 -4.29 -28.23 -59.11
CA PRO A 7 -4.42 -27.69 -57.77
C PRO A 7 -4.38 -26.16 -57.82
N ASP A 8 -5.47 -25.52 -57.42
CA ASP A 8 -5.51 -24.07 -57.15
C ASP A 8 -5.15 -23.83 -55.68
N GLY A 9 -4.18 -22.95 -55.47
CA GLY A 9 -3.81 -22.44 -54.17
C GLY A 9 -4.87 -21.48 -53.62
N GLY A 10 -5.19 -21.65 -52.34
CA GLY A 10 -5.97 -20.69 -51.55
C GLY A 10 -5.31 -20.55 -50.19
N ALA A 11 -4.60 -19.44 -49.99
CA ALA A 11 -4.11 -19.02 -48.69
C ALA A 11 -5.34 -18.68 -47.81
N GLY A 12 -5.56 -19.46 -46.75
CA GLY A 12 -6.55 -19.15 -45.73
C GLY A 12 -6.06 -18.00 -44.87
N MET A 13 -6.70 -16.84 -45.01
CA MET A 13 -6.64 -15.76 -44.02
C MET A 13 -7.14 -16.30 -42.68
N ILE A 14 -6.27 -16.29 -41.68
CA ILE A 14 -6.65 -16.54 -40.28
C ILE A 14 -7.37 -15.28 -39.81
N GLU A 15 -8.65 -15.41 -39.46
CA GLU A 15 -9.46 -14.37 -38.84
C GLU A 15 -8.85 -13.96 -37.49
N THR A 16 -8.07 -12.89 -37.50
CA THR A 16 -7.68 -12.15 -36.29
C THR A 16 -8.67 -11.01 -36.07
N SER A 17 -9.89 -11.29 -35.61
CA SER A 17 -10.77 -10.23 -35.12
C SER A 17 -11.86 -10.78 -34.18
N ASN A 18 -11.58 -10.75 -32.87
CA ASN A 18 -12.58 -10.54 -31.80
C ASN A 18 -12.01 -10.64 -30.37
N ALA A 19 -10.77 -11.09 -30.18
CA ALA A 19 -10.18 -11.22 -28.84
C ALA A 19 -9.73 -9.89 -28.20
N SER A 20 -9.50 -8.84 -28.99
CA SER A 20 -9.07 -7.52 -28.47
C SER A 20 -10.22 -6.67 -27.95
N ALA A 21 -11.45 -6.89 -28.40
CA ALA A 21 -12.63 -6.14 -27.98
C ALA A 21 -13.22 -6.65 -26.65
N SER A 22 -13.11 -7.95 -26.34
CA SER A 22 -13.74 -8.52 -25.13
C SER A 22 -12.99 -8.27 -23.82
N ILE A 23 -11.74 -7.79 -23.87
CA ILE A 23 -10.96 -7.46 -22.66
C ILE A 23 -11.34 -6.08 -22.12
N ALA A 24 -11.91 -5.20 -22.96
CA ALA A 24 -12.26 -3.83 -22.60
C ALA A 24 -13.46 -3.72 -21.62
N GLU A 25 -14.26 -4.78 -21.43
CA GLU A 25 -15.51 -4.70 -20.66
C GLU A 25 -15.41 -5.15 -19.20
N SER A 26 -14.32 -5.80 -18.77
CA SER A 26 -14.15 -6.18 -17.35
C SER A 26 -12.90 -5.56 -16.73
N THR A 27 -13.09 -4.54 -15.89
CA THR A 27 -12.03 -3.88 -15.10
C THR A 27 -12.26 -4.08 -13.60
N GLY A 28 -11.20 -3.87 -12.80
CA GLY A 28 -11.25 -3.95 -11.34
C GLY A 28 -10.60 -5.21 -10.75
N PRO A 29 -10.69 -5.40 -9.42
CA PRO A 29 -9.91 -6.41 -8.70
C PRO A 29 -10.12 -7.84 -9.20
N GLU A 30 -11.38 -8.29 -9.32
CA GLU A 30 -11.69 -9.66 -9.76
C GLU A 30 -11.41 -9.89 -11.24
N ALA A 31 -11.57 -8.86 -12.08
CA ALA A 31 -11.22 -8.95 -13.49
C ALA A 31 -9.70 -9.13 -13.66
N LEU A 32 -8.91 -8.36 -12.91
CA LEU A 32 -7.46 -8.49 -12.92
C LEU A 32 -7.00 -9.83 -12.32
N GLU A 33 -7.64 -10.32 -11.24
CA GLU A 33 -7.36 -11.66 -10.72
C GLU A 33 -7.61 -12.77 -11.74
N ARG A 34 -8.74 -12.74 -12.45
CA ARG A 34 -9.04 -13.70 -13.52
C ARG A 34 -8.01 -13.64 -14.64
N LEU A 35 -7.58 -12.43 -15.02
CA LEU A 35 -6.55 -12.25 -16.04
C LEU A 35 -5.21 -12.85 -15.60
N LEU A 36 -4.84 -12.71 -14.32
CA LEU A 36 -3.62 -13.27 -13.73
C LEU A 36 -3.67 -14.80 -13.54
N GLY A 37 -4.85 -15.44 -13.68
CA GLY A 37 -5.01 -16.91 -13.75
C GLY A 37 -4.70 -17.67 -12.46
N ASP A 38 -4.73 -19.00 -12.48
CA ASP A 38 -4.37 -19.82 -11.31
C ASP A 38 -2.85 -19.75 -11.03
N ARG A 39 -2.48 -19.51 -9.77
CA ARG A 39 -1.08 -19.46 -9.33
C ARG A 39 -0.38 -20.81 -9.40
N GLY A 40 -1.11 -21.89 -9.14
CA GLY A 40 -0.58 -23.25 -9.06
C GLY A 40 -0.39 -23.90 -10.42
N ASP A 41 -1.01 -23.35 -11.47
CA ASP A 41 -0.87 -23.83 -12.84
C ASP A 41 0.55 -23.56 -13.36
N ALA A 42 1.30 -24.62 -13.62
CA ALA A 42 2.66 -24.56 -14.13
C ALA A 42 2.74 -24.00 -15.57
N SER A 43 1.63 -23.99 -16.31
CA SER A 43 1.53 -23.39 -17.64
C SER A 43 1.21 -21.89 -17.60
N ASN A 44 0.78 -21.37 -16.45
CA ASN A 44 0.51 -19.95 -16.29
C ASN A 44 1.83 -19.15 -16.31
N PRO A 45 2.03 -18.23 -17.26
CA PRO A 45 3.27 -17.46 -17.38
C PRO A 45 3.47 -16.43 -16.24
N VAL A 46 2.46 -16.23 -15.40
CA VAL A 46 2.52 -15.48 -14.14
C VAL A 46 2.15 -16.33 -12.92
N GLY A 47 2.24 -17.67 -13.06
CA GLY A 47 2.13 -18.61 -11.95
C GLY A 47 3.39 -18.63 -11.08
N ASP A 48 3.32 -19.33 -9.93
CA ASP A 48 4.38 -19.30 -8.90
C ASP A 48 5.74 -19.74 -9.46
N ALA A 49 5.77 -20.78 -10.30
CA ALA A 49 7.00 -21.28 -10.92
C ALA A 49 7.69 -20.24 -11.82
N ALA A 50 6.92 -19.53 -12.65
CA ALA A 50 7.44 -18.51 -13.56
C ALA A 50 7.98 -17.29 -12.78
N LEU A 51 7.25 -16.86 -11.76
CA LEU A 51 7.64 -15.73 -10.89
C LEU A 51 8.91 -16.03 -10.08
N LEU A 52 9.05 -17.27 -9.58
CA LEU A 52 10.27 -17.72 -8.90
C LEU A 52 11.46 -17.73 -9.85
N ALA A 53 11.29 -18.24 -11.08
CA ALA A 53 12.35 -18.25 -12.07
C ALA A 53 12.81 -16.82 -12.43
N ALA A 54 11.89 -15.85 -12.53
CA ALA A 54 12.22 -14.44 -12.73
C ALA A 54 12.99 -13.84 -11.53
N ASP A 55 12.59 -14.15 -10.31
CA ASP A 55 13.27 -13.70 -9.08
C ASP A 55 14.72 -14.21 -9.00
N GLU A 56 14.95 -15.48 -9.36
CA GLU A 56 16.29 -16.08 -9.41
C GLU A 56 17.19 -15.36 -10.42
N ARG A 57 16.67 -15.01 -11.59
CA ARG A 57 17.39 -14.19 -12.59
C ARG A 57 17.47 -12.70 -12.22
N ALA A 58 16.79 -12.27 -11.15
CA ALA A 58 16.66 -10.87 -10.76
C ALA A 58 16.05 -9.99 -11.86
N GLU A 59 15.04 -10.51 -12.56
CA GLU A 59 14.34 -9.84 -13.67
C GLU A 59 12.87 -9.57 -13.30
N LEU A 60 12.26 -8.55 -13.91
CA LEU A 60 10.81 -8.46 -13.87
C LEU A 60 10.21 -9.57 -14.75
N PRO A 61 9.07 -10.17 -14.34
CA PRO A 61 8.42 -11.19 -15.14
C PRO A 61 7.78 -10.54 -16.38
N ALA A 62 8.45 -10.67 -17.53
CA ALA A 62 8.05 -10.03 -18.79
C ALA A 62 6.59 -10.33 -19.21
N ALA A 63 6.14 -11.58 -19.04
CA ALA A 63 4.75 -11.94 -19.30
C ALA A 63 3.75 -11.22 -18.37
N GLY A 64 4.13 -10.98 -17.12
CA GLY A 64 3.32 -10.18 -16.20
C GLY A 64 3.28 -8.71 -16.60
N GLU A 65 4.39 -8.16 -17.09
CA GLU A 65 4.38 -6.80 -17.63
C GLU A 65 3.49 -6.66 -18.85
N GLU A 66 3.57 -7.60 -19.80
CA GLU A 66 2.72 -7.60 -20.99
C GLU A 66 1.23 -7.73 -20.64
N LEU A 67 0.90 -8.59 -19.67
CA LEU A 67 -0.46 -8.77 -19.18
C LEU A 67 -1.01 -7.47 -18.56
N LEU A 68 -0.22 -6.79 -17.72
CA LEU A 68 -0.61 -5.50 -17.14
C LEU A 68 -0.69 -4.38 -18.19
N HIS A 69 0.14 -4.44 -19.24
CA HIS A 69 0.09 -3.52 -20.37
C HIS A 69 -1.21 -3.69 -21.16
N ARG A 70 -1.56 -4.92 -21.53
CA ARG A 70 -2.83 -5.25 -22.21
C ARG A 70 -4.06 -4.91 -21.37
N TYR A 71 -4.01 -5.10 -20.06
CA TYR A 71 -5.06 -4.64 -19.14
C TYR A 71 -5.18 -3.10 -19.11
N GLY A 72 -4.12 -2.38 -19.52
CA GLY A 72 -4.05 -0.94 -19.40
C GLY A 72 -3.93 -0.50 -17.94
N PHE A 73 -3.13 -1.20 -17.13
CA PHE A 73 -3.03 -0.98 -15.67
C PHE A 73 -2.61 0.45 -15.30
N ASN A 74 -1.85 1.15 -16.15
CA ASN A 74 -1.46 2.54 -15.91
C ASN A 74 -2.67 3.49 -15.83
N ALA A 75 -3.79 3.17 -16.47
CA ALA A 75 -5.00 3.97 -16.38
C ALA A 75 -5.55 4.00 -14.94
N GLU A 76 -5.27 3.00 -14.10
CA GLU A 76 -5.62 2.99 -12.67
C GLU A 76 -4.92 4.12 -11.88
N PHE A 77 -3.85 4.71 -12.42
CA PHE A 77 -3.10 5.81 -11.79
C PHE A 77 -3.51 7.20 -12.31
N VAL A 78 -4.40 7.25 -13.31
CA VAL A 78 -4.82 8.48 -14.00
C VAL A 78 -6.23 8.85 -13.54
N PRO A 79 -6.48 10.12 -13.12
CA PRO A 79 -7.81 10.61 -12.77
C PRO A 79 -8.83 10.38 -13.90
N VAL A 80 -10.10 10.17 -13.54
CA VAL A 80 -11.19 9.90 -14.49
C VAL A 80 -11.38 11.08 -15.44
N GLU A 81 -11.22 12.31 -14.95
CA GLU A 81 -11.34 13.56 -15.70
C GLU A 81 -10.24 13.74 -16.76
N LEU A 82 -9.17 12.94 -16.66
CA LEU A 82 -8.07 12.88 -17.61
C LEU A 82 -8.10 11.59 -18.46
N GLY A 83 -9.23 10.86 -18.47
CA GLY A 83 -9.43 9.66 -19.27
C GLY A 83 -8.94 8.36 -18.62
N GLY A 84 -8.58 8.39 -17.33
CA GLY A 84 -8.14 7.22 -16.59
C GLY A 84 -9.25 6.50 -15.82
N ARG A 85 -8.83 5.64 -14.88
CA ARG A 85 -9.68 4.79 -14.02
C ARG A 85 -9.39 4.96 -12.53
N PHE A 86 -8.64 6.00 -12.13
CA PHE A 86 -8.45 6.33 -10.72
C PHE A 86 -9.74 6.93 -10.11
N THR A 87 -10.73 6.06 -9.89
CA THR A 87 -12.07 6.40 -9.38
C THR A 87 -12.07 6.67 -7.87
N SER A 88 -11.32 5.86 -7.11
CA SER A 88 -11.10 6.08 -5.69
C SER A 88 -9.80 5.44 -5.21
N ALA A 89 -9.28 5.95 -4.08
CA ALA A 89 -8.10 5.40 -3.43
C ALA A 89 -8.30 3.94 -2.99
N GLU A 90 -9.51 3.59 -2.52
CA GLU A 90 -9.84 2.20 -2.17
C GLU A 90 -9.85 1.30 -3.42
N HIS A 91 -10.46 1.76 -4.52
CA HIS A 91 -10.49 1.00 -5.77
C HIS A 91 -9.08 0.70 -6.27
N LEU A 92 -8.23 1.74 -6.38
CA LEU A 92 -6.83 1.59 -6.77
C LEU A 92 -6.08 0.61 -5.85
N MET A 93 -6.25 0.74 -4.54
CA MET A 93 -5.64 -0.16 -3.55
C MET A 93 -6.04 -1.62 -3.79
N ARG A 94 -7.34 -1.90 -3.97
CA ARG A 94 -7.87 -3.26 -4.18
C ARG A 94 -7.46 -3.83 -5.53
N THR A 95 -7.51 -3.03 -6.60
CA THR A 95 -7.11 -3.48 -7.94
C THR A 95 -5.62 -3.82 -7.96
N ALA A 96 -4.76 -2.95 -7.42
CA ALA A 96 -3.33 -3.23 -7.35
C ALA A 96 -2.98 -4.40 -6.42
N ARG A 97 -3.76 -4.64 -5.35
CA ARG A 97 -3.59 -5.79 -4.46
C ARG A 97 -3.59 -7.12 -5.21
N ALA A 98 -4.36 -7.26 -6.29
CA ALA A 98 -4.35 -8.47 -7.12
C ALA A 98 -2.95 -8.77 -7.69
N VAL A 99 -2.22 -7.72 -8.10
CA VAL A 99 -0.84 -7.86 -8.59
C VAL A 99 0.12 -8.19 -7.44
N PHE A 100 0.00 -7.50 -6.32
CA PHE A 100 0.86 -7.72 -5.15
C PHE A 100 0.64 -9.09 -4.50
N ARG A 101 -0.56 -9.64 -4.63
CA ARG A 101 -0.82 -11.03 -4.27
C ARG A 101 0.10 -11.96 -5.03
N ARG A 102 0.35 -11.71 -6.34
CA ARG A 102 1.26 -12.48 -7.22
C ARG A 102 2.71 -12.23 -6.91
N ASP A 103 3.14 -10.97 -7.04
CA ASP A 103 4.54 -10.59 -6.94
C ASP A 103 4.70 -9.10 -6.68
N SER A 104 5.35 -8.78 -5.56
CA SER A 104 5.72 -7.41 -5.21
C SER A 104 6.67 -6.78 -6.24
N ALA A 105 7.56 -7.57 -6.85
CA ALA A 105 8.47 -7.04 -7.87
C ALA A 105 7.71 -6.60 -9.12
N LEU A 106 6.73 -7.39 -9.59
CA LEU A 106 5.84 -7.00 -10.68
C LEU A 106 5.03 -5.74 -10.33
N GLY A 107 4.37 -5.68 -9.18
CA GLY A 107 3.57 -4.51 -8.79
C GLY A 107 4.39 -3.22 -8.69
N ILE A 108 5.55 -3.28 -8.02
CA ILE A 108 6.45 -2.14 -7.86
C ILE A 108 7.14 -1.78 -9.18
N GLY A 109 7.62 -2.81 -9.88
CA GLY A 109 8.42 -2.69 -11.10
C GLY A 109 7.61 -2.29 -12.33
N TYR A 110 6.31 -2.56 -12.35
CA TYR A 110 5.44 -2.16 -13.45
C TYR A 110 4.87 -0.75 -13.24
N GLY A 111 4.23 -0.48 -12.10
CA GLY A 111 3.29 0.65 -12.00
C GLY A 111 3.42 1.57 -10.79
N VAL A 112 3.79 1.07 -9.61
CA VAL A 112 3.79 1.91 -8.39
C VAL A 112 4.75 3.09 -8.47
N THR A 113 5.88 2.97 -9.18
CA THR A 113 6.77 4.13 -9.40
C THR A 113 6.11 5.25 -10.18
N SER A 114 5.30 4.89 -11.18
CA SER A 114 4.51 5.84 -11.96
C SER A 114 3.47 6.51 -11.08
N LEU A 115 2.77 5.78 -10.20
CA LEU A 115 1.82 6.37 -9.25
C LEU A 115 2.50 7.40 -8.32
N ILE A 116 3.69 7.07 -7.78
CA ILE A 116 4.43 7.98 -6.90
C ILE A 116 4.84 9.28 -7.62
N ALA A 117 5.12 9.19 -8.93
CA ALA A 117 5.38 10.36 -9.78
C ALA A 117 4.09 11.10 -10.18
N ALA A 118 2.99 10.37 -10.38
CA ALA A 118 1.72 10.92 -10.85
C ALA A 118 1.04 11.82 -9.83
N VAL A 119 0.99 11.39 -8.57
CA VAL A 119 0.22 12.10 -7.54
C VAL A 119 0.69 13.55 -7.34
N PRO A 120 2.00 13.88 -7.25
CA PRO A 120 2.46 15.26 -7.27
C PRO A 120 1.97 16.06 -8.49
N VAL A 121 1.95 15.44 -9.68
CA VAL A 121 1.47 16.08 -10.92
C VAL A 121 -0.02 16.39 -10.82
N TRP A 122 -0.83 15.48 -10.26
CA TRP A 122 -2.26 15.71 -10.02
C TRP A 122 -2.54 16.82 -8.99
N ILE A 123 -1.65 16.99 -7.99
CA ILE A 123 -1.81 18.00 -6.94
C ILE A 123 -1.41 19.39 -7.42
N SER A 124 -0.29 19.50 -8.13
CA SER A 124 0.38 20.79 -8.37
C SER A 124 0.68 21.08 -9.83
N GLY A 125 0.55 20.12 -10.74
CA GLY A 125 0.73 20.35 -12.16
C GLY A 125 -0.35 21.29 -12.70
N ARG A 126 0.03 22.15 -13.65
CA ARG A 126 -0.94 22.92 -14.46
C ARG A 126 -1.65 21.99 -15.47
N ALA A 127 -2.75 22.44 -16.05
CA ALA A 127 -3.64 21.59 -16.87
C ALA A 127 -2.93 20.89 -18.04
N ASP A 128 -2.00 21.55 -18.72
CA ASP A 128 -1.19 20.96 -19.80
C ASP A 128 -0.18 19.92 -19.29
N GLN A 129 0.45 20.15 -18.12
CA GLN A 129 1.32 19.15 -17.48
C GLN A 129 0.54 17.92 -17.04
N GLN A 130 -0.64 18.12 -16.45
CA GLN A 130 -1.51 17.02 -16.05
C GLN A 130 -1.96 16.21 -17.27
N ARG A 131 -2.41 16.88 -18.34
CA ARG A 131 -2.83 16.19 -19.57
C ARG A 131 -1.67 15.43 -20.22
N ALA A 132 -0.51 16.05 -20.40
CA ALA A 132 0.66 15.39 -20.97
C ALA A 132 1.11 14.18 -20.15
N PHE A 133 1.09 14.28 -18.81
CA PHE A 133 1.44 13.16 -17.95
C PHE A 133 0.39 12.04 -17.99
N ALA A 134 -0.89 12.38 -18.10
CA ALA A 134 -1.97 11.40 -18.29
C ALA A 134 -1.80 10.67 -19.64
N ASP A 135 -1.57 11.39 -20.73
CA ASP A 135 -1.35 10.82 -22.06
C ASP A 135 -0.13 9.88 -22.06
N LEU A 136 0.95 10.27 -21.36
CA LEU A 136 2.12 9.41 -21.16
C LEU A 136 1.71 8.10 -20.49
N LEU A 137 1.03 8.14 -19.35
CA LEU A 137 0.62 6.92 -18.64
C LEU A 137 -0.37 6.06 -19.44
N LEU A 138 -1.36 6.68 -20.09
CA LEU A 138 -2.38 6.01 -20.90
C LEU A 138 -1.78 5.33 -22.15
N SER A 139 -0.69 5.85 -22.69
CA SER A 139 0.08 5.20 -23.76
C SER A 139 0.87 3.96 -23.30
N GLY A 140 0.87 3.65 -22.00
CA GLY A 140 1.63 2.54 -21.40
C GLY A 140 3.07 2.90 -21.03
N ARG A 141 3.54 4.12 -21.36
CA ARG A 141 4.82 4.68 -20.92
C ARG A 141 4.83 4.90 -19.39
N ARG A 142 6.02 4.98 -18.80
CA ARG A 142 6.20 4.95 -17.34
C ARG A 142 7.04 6.10 -16.83
N ALA A 143 6.85 6.44 -15.56
CA ALA A 143 7.59 7.51 -14.90
C ALA A 143 8.26 7.03 -13.60
N SER A 144 9.35 7.70 -13.24
CA SER A 144 10.02 7.51 -11.95
C SER A 144 10.10 8.82 -11.18
N ALA A 145 9.83 8.75 -9.88
CA ALA A 145 10.03 9.88 -8.98
C ALA A 145 11.43 9.83 -8.36
N CYS A 146 12.22 10.88 -8.57
CA CYS A 146 13.62 10.95 -8.20
C CYS A 146 13.78 11.86 -6.97
N TYR A 147 13.72 11.26 -5.78
CA TYR A 147 13.83 11.98 -4.50
C TYR A 147 15.17 11.76 -3.80
N THR A 148 15.59 10.50 -3.66
CA THR A 148 16.66 10.13 -2.73
C THR A 148 18.05 10.56 -3.20
N GLU A 149 18.82 11.12 -2.26
CA GLU A 149 20.27 11.31 -2.33
C GLU A 149 20.89 10.52 -1.17
N LEU A 150 21.83 9.60 -1.42
CA LEU A 150 22.40 8.75 -0.36
C LEU A 150 22.93 9.53 0.87
N PRO A 151 23.58 10.71 0.72
CA PRO A 151 24.07 11.47 1.86
C PRO A 151 22.98 11.97 2.82
N HIS A 152 21.75 12.21 2.33
CA HIS A 152 20.67 12.87 3.10
C HIS A 152 19.48 11.94 3.39
N GLY A 153 19.32 10.87 2.60
CA GLY A 153 18.29 9.86 2.76
C GLY A 153 16.87 10.42 2.69
N ALA A 154 16.22 10.58 3.84
CA ALA A 154 14.85 11.06 3.96
C ALA A 154 14.74 12.53 4.39
N ASP A 155 15.86 13.21 4.66
CA ASP A 155 15.87 14.65 4.93
C ASP A 155 15.88 15.44 3.61
N PHE A 156 14.71 15.46 2.94
CA PHE A 156 14.56 16.12 1.64
C PHE A 156 14.90 17.62 1.66
N THR A 157 14.90 18.27 2.83
CA THR A 157 15.24 19.69 2.92
C THR A 157 16.73 19.97 2.68
N ARG A 158 17.55 18.92 2.76
CA ARG A 158 19.00 18.98 2.54
C ARG A 158 19.43 18.54 1.15
N ASP A 159 18.51 18.09 0.31
CA ASP A 159 18.80 17.72 -1.07
C ASP A 159 19.63 18.80 -1.79
N GLU A 160 20.69 18.35 -2.45
CA GLU A 160 21.73 19.17 -3.07
C GLU A 160 21.59 19.27 -4.58
N LEU A 161 20.91 18.32 -5.24
CA LEU A 161 20.66 18.40 -6.68
C LEU A 161 19.95 19.72 -6.99
N THR A 162 20.53 20.51 -7.90
CA THR A 162 20.05 21.86 -8.22
C THR A 162 19.38 21.93 -9.59
N ALA A 163 18.44 22.85 -9.72
CA ALA A 163 17.85 23.29 -10.99
C ALA A 163 18.02 24.81 -11.08
N ARG A 164 19.09 25.29 -11.73
CA ARG A 164 19.47 26.72 -11.74
C ARG A 164 19.13 27.38 -13.06
N GLN A 165 18.61 28.59 -13.02
CA GLN A 165 18.39 29.41 -14.22
C GLN A 165 19.73 29.78 -14.87
N ASN A 166 19.86 29.52 -16.17
CA ASN A 166 20.99 29.95 -16.99
C ASN A 166 20.54 30.13 -18.45
N GLY A 167 20.70 31.34 -19.00
CA GLY A 167 20.47 31.60 -20.43
C GLY A 167 19.05 31.25 -20.93
N GLY A 168 18.01 31.48 -20.11
CA GLY A 168 16.61 31.17 -20.45
C GLY A 168 16.24 29.68 -20.32
N ARG A 169 17.13 28.85 -19.78
CA ARG A 169 16.88 27.43 -19.45
C ARG A 169 17.14 27.18 -17.97
N LEU A 170 16.68 26.04 -17.48
CA LEU A 170 17.10 25.49 -16.20
C LEU A 170 18.21 24.46 -16.44
N LEU A 171 19.25 24.48 -15.62
CA LEU A 171 20.31 23.47 -15.63
C LEU A 171 20.15 22.57 -14.42
N LEU A 172 19.87 21.29 -14.68
CA LEU A 172 19.91 20.25 -13.66
C LEU A 172 21.36 19.83 -13.43
N ASN A 173 21.80 19.87 -12.17
CA ASN A 173 23.14 19.43 -11.81
C ASN A 173 23.14 18.72 -10.45
N GLY A 174 23.68 17.51 -10.42
CA GLY A 174 23.73 16.64 -9.25
C GLY A 174 23.26 15.22 -9.55
N ARG A 175 23.00 14.43 -8.51
CA ARG A 175 22.66 13.01 -8.66
C ARG A 175 21.52 12.62 -7.73
N LYS A 176 20.68 11.69 -8.18
CA LYS A 176 19.73 10.92 -7.35
C LYS A 176 20.13 9.46 -7.34
N ASP A 177 19.92 8.81 -6.20
CA ASP A 177 20.27 7.42 -5.93
C ASP A 177 19.03 6.61 -5.59
N LEU A 178 19.16 5.28 -5.68
CA LEU A 178 18.12 4.32 -5.28
C LEU A 178 16.75 4.64 -5.90
N VAL A 179 16.74 5.10 -7.15
CA VAL A 179 15.52 5.38 -7.90
C VAL A 179 15.09 4.12 -8.63
N ASN A 180 13.92 3.60 -8.25
CA ASN A 180 13.38 2.41 -8.88
C ASN A 180 12.98 2.69 -10.34
N ASN A 181 13.39 1.77 -11.23
CA ASN A 181 13.17 1.79 -12.67
C ASN A 181 13.68 3.02 -13.42
N VAL A 182 14.60 3.80 -12.84
CA VAL A 182 15.07 5.04 -13.48
C VAL A 182 15.67 4.82 -14.87
N GLY A 183 16.34 3.68 -15.09
CA GLY A 183 16.89 3.32 -16.40
C GLY A 183 15.84 2.86 -17.43
N ARG A 184 14.60 2.64 -16.99
CA ARG A 184 13.48 2.11 -17.79
C ARG A 184 12.30 3.07 -17.89
N SER A 185 12.36 4.22 -17.21
CA SER A 185 11.30 5.22 -17.27
C SER A 185 11.44 6.09 -18.51
N ASP A 186 10.27 6.55 -18.98
CA ASP A 186 10.10 7.48 -20.10
C ASP A 186 10.11 8.94 -19.63
N ALA A 187 9.72 9.17 -18.37
CA ALA A 187 9.75 10.47 -17.72
C ALA A 187 10.31 10.40 -16.30
N LEU A 188 10.87 11.51 -15.83
CA LEU A 188 11.41 11.68 -14.50
C LEU A 188 10.73 12.86 -13.83
N LEU A 189 10.24 12.65 -12.61
CA LEU A 189 9.84 13.73 -11.72
C LEU A 189 10.97 13.96 -10.71
N VAL A 190 11.82 14.95 -11.00
CA VAL A 190 13.04 15.22 -10.22
C VAL A 190 12.75 16.23 -9.12
N PHE A 191 13.04 15.87 -7.87
CA PHE A 191 13.01 16.82 -6.76
C PHE A 191 14.35 17.56 -6.68
N ALA A 192 14.32 18.87 -6.90
CA ALA A 192 15.53 19.68 -7.07
C ALA A 192 15.44 20.99 -6.28
N ARG A 193 16.59 21.46 -5.80
CA ARG A 193 16.75 22.80 -5.25
C ARG A 193 16.69 23.83 -6.38
N THR A 194 15.60 24.58 -6.43
CA THR A 194 15.41 25.68 -7.41
C THR A 194 15.72 27.04 -6.81
N GLY A 195 15.43 27.22 -5.52
CA GLY A 195 15.57 28.49 -4.82
C GLY A 195 16.88 28.63 -4.04
N GLN A 196 17.31 29.87 -3.81
CA GLN A 196 18.47 30.21 -2.98
C GLN A 196 18.15 30.24 -1.47
N ARG A 197 16.86 30.34 -1.11
CA ARG A 197 16.43 30.39 0.29
C ARG A 197 16.71 29.04 0.97
N ALA A 198 16.96 29.05 2.27
CA ALA A 198 17.07 27.81 3.05
C ALA A 198 15.69 27.29 3.48
N GLY A 199 15.60 25.99 3.77
CA GLY A 199 14.41 25.37 4.36
C GLY A 199 13.35 24.91 3.36
N SER A 200 12.10 24.81 3.82
CA SER A 200 10.99 24.16 3.10
C SER A 200 10.58 24.82 1.79
N ARG A 201 11.01 26.06 1.54
CA ARG A 201 10.68 26.85 0.34
C ARG A 201 11.83 26.92 -0.68
N SER A 202 12.66 25.89 -0.72
CA SER A 202 13.89 25.88 -1.55
C SER A 202 13.88 24.85 -2.67
N HIS A 203 12.96 23.90 -2.63
CA HIS A 203 12.87 22.80 -3.59
C HIS A 203 11.57 22.83 -4.38
N SER A 204 11.64 22.37 -5.63
CA SER A 204 10.51 22.18 -6.52
C SER A 204 10.63 20.82 -7.22
N HIS A 205 9.54 20.35 -7.79
CA HIS A 205 9.59 19.24 -8.75
C HIS A 205 9.85 19.76 -10.15
N VAL A 206 10.70 19.04 -10.89
CA VAL A 206 11.00 19.28 -12.30
C VAL A 206 10.62 18.03 -13.08
N LEU A 207 9.58 18.14 -13.90
CA LEU A 207 9.05 17.06 -14.73
C LEU A 207 9.72 17.09 -16.10
N VAL A 208 10.45 16.03 -16.44
CA VAL A 208 11.20 15.93 -17.69
C VAL A 208 10.90 14.62 -18.40
N GLU A 209 10.68 14.67 -19.71
CA GLU A 209 10.68 13.49 -20.55
C GLU A 209 12.12 13.11 -20.91
N ARG A 210 12.41 11.81 -20.92
CA ARG A 210 13.75 11.30 -21.18
C ARG A 210 14.25 11.66 -22.57
N THR A 211 13.34 11.73 -23.54
CA THR A 211 13.63 12.14 -24.93
C THR A 211 14.07 13.60 -25.05
N GLU A 212 13.77 14.44 -24.06
CA GLU A 212 14.18 15.85 -24.02
C GLU A 212 15.58 16.05 -23.39
N LEU A 213 16.14 15.01 -22.76
CA LEU A 213 17.42 15.10 -22.07
C LEU A 213 18.59 14.81 -23.04
N PRO A 214 19.58 15.71 -23.16
CA PRO A 214 20.77 15.44 -23.97
C PRO A 214 21.54 14.22 -23.44
N PRO A 215 21.80 13.19 -24.26
CA PRO A 215 22.45 11.97 -23.80
C PRO A 215 23.85 12.15 -23.20
N ASP A 216 24.57 13.21 -23.59
CA ASP A 216 25.89 13.58 -23.05
C ASP A 216 25.82 14.28 -21.68
N ARG A 217 24.62 14.66 -21.23
CA ARG A 217 24.38 15.44 -20.00
C ARG A 217 23.65 14.67 -18.91
N VAL A 218 23.20 13.46 -19.20
CA VAL A 218 22.54 12.56 -18.24
C VAL A 218 23.21 11.19 -18.26
N THR A 219 23.54 10.66 -17.09
CA THR A 219 24.10 9.31 -16.94
C THR A 219 23.23 8.50 -15.99
N PHE A 220 22.78 7.33 -16.45
CA PHE A 220 22.08 6.38 -15.60
C PHE A 220 23.11 5.42 -15.00
N GLY A 221 23.15 5.37 -13.66
CA GLY A 221 24.13 4.57 -12.92
C GLY A 221 23.86 3.06 -12.99
N PRO A 222 24.83 2.23 -12.55
CA PRO A 222 24.65 0.79 -12.51
C PRO A 222 23.51 0.40 -11.56
N ARG A 223 22.95 -0.77 -11.82
CA ARG A 223 21.88 -1.34 -10.99
C ARG A 223 22.41 -1.75 -9.61
N TYR A 224 21.67 -1.41 -8.56
CA TYR A 224 21.87 -1.95 -7.22
C TYR A 224 21.16 -3.30 -7.08
N HIS A 225 21.83 -4.28 -6.47
CA HIS A 225 21.22 -5.57 -6.12
C HIS A 225 20.54 -5.49 -4.76
N SER A 226 19.23 -5.76 -4.71
CA SER A 226 18.41 -5.76 -3.50
C SER A 226 18.18 -7.17 -2.95
N ALA A 227 17.96 -7.29 -1.64
CA ALA A 227 17.71 -8.57 -0.97
C ALA A 227 16.33 -9.18 -1.32
N GLY A 228 15.34 -8.30 -1.50
CA GLY A 228 13.99 -8.60 -1.96
C GLY A 228 13.61 -7.73 -3.14
N VAL A 229 12.44 -7.98 -3.71
CA VAL A 229 11.93 -7.38 -4.96
C VAL A 229 12.99 -7.38 -6.05
N ARG A 230 13.68 -8.52 -6.19
CA ARG A 230 14.90 -8.64 -7.00
C ARG A 230 14.71 -8.33 -8.47
N GLY A 231 13.49 -8.40 -8.99
CA GLY A 231 13.20 -8.00 -10.37
C GLY A 231 13.19 -6.48 -10.59
N CYS A 232 12.96 -5.69 -9.54
CA CYS A 232 12.96 -4.24 -9.60
C CYS A 232 14.36 -3.70 -9.95
N GLN A 233 14.42 -2.73 -10.88
CA GLN A 233 15.68 -2.15 -11.31
C GLN A 233 15.99 -0.87 -10.53
N LEU A 234 16.61 -1.03 -9.37
CA LEU A 234 17.06 0.08 -8.54
C LEU A 234 18.34 0.68 -9.13
N GLY A 235 18.35 1.97 -9.46
CA GLY A 235 19.51 2.64 -10.08
C GLY A 235 19.70 4.07 -9.58
N GLY A 236 20.59 4.80 -10.24
CA GLY A 236 20.78 6.24 -10.02
C GLY A 236 20.72 7.02 -11.32
N VAL A 237 20.57 8.34 -11.22
CA VAL A 237 20.65 9.27 -12.36
C VAL A 237 21.50 10.47 -11.97
N GLU A 238 22.47 10.80 -12.79
CA GLU A 238 23.37 11.95 -12.64
C GLU A 238 23.14 12.92 -13.80
N PHE A 239 23.01 14.20 -13.46
CA PHE A 239 22.88 15.31 -14.39
C PHE A 239 24.10 16.21 -14.31
N ARG A 240 24.67 16.58 -15.46
CA ARG A 240 25.84 17.45 -15.57
C ARG A 240 25.49 18.70 -16.36
N ASP A 241 25.08 19.75 -15.66
CA ASP A 241 24.54 20.98 -16.25
C ASP A 241 23.54 20.69 -17.38
N CYS A 242 22.61 19.75 -17.11
CA CYS A 242 21.67 19.24 -18.09
C CYS A 242 20.57 20.26 -18.37
N PRO A 243 20.46 20.80 -19.60
CA PRO A 243 19.50 21.84 -19.91
C PRO A 243 18.08 21.29 -20.01
N VAL A 244 17.16 21.90 -19.28
CA VAL A 244 15.72 21.63 -19.31
C VAL A 244 14.94 22.93 -19.49
N ARG A 245 13.70 22.81 -19.96
CA ARG A 245 12.83 23.96 -20.20
C ARG A 245 12.40 24.59 -18.86
N PRO A 246 12.27 25.92 -18.74
CA PRO A 246 11.70 26.53 -17.54
C PRO A 246 10.32 26.00 -17.17
N GLU A 247 9.51 25.65 -18.18
CA GLU A 247 8.16 25.09 -18.04
C GLU A 247 8.13 23.65 -17.49
N ALA A 248 9.31 23.02 -17.33
CA ALA A 248 9.47 21.73 -16.68
C ALA A 248 9.24 21.81 -15.17
N VAL A 249 9.36 22.98 -14.54
CA VAL A 249 8.98 23.16 -13.14
C VAL A 249 7.48 22.87 -12.99
N LEU A 250 7.15 21.98 -12.07
CA LEU A 250 5.78 21.51 -11.87
C LEU A 250 4.93 22.64 -11.28
N GLY A 251 3.84 23.00 -11.97
CA GLY A 251 2.88 24.03 -11.57
C GLY A 251 3.03 25.36 -12.30
N THR A 252 2.39 26.40 -11.75
CA THR A 252 2.31 27.71 -12.38
C THR A 252 3.64 28.47 -12.29
N PRO A 253 4.21 28.93 -13.42
CA PRO A 253 5.43 29.73 -13.42
C PRO A 253 5.37 30.94 -12.47
N GLY A 254 6.46 31.21 -11.76
CA GLY A 254 6.55 32.31 -10.79
C GLY A 254 5.86 32.06 -9.43
N VAL A 255 4.98 31.06 -9.33
CA VAL A 255 4.31 30.68 -8.07
C VAL A 255 4.81 29.34 -7.54
N ALA A 256 5.10 28.40 -8.42
CA ALA A 256 5.45 27.02 -8.06
C ALA A 256 6.88 26.84 -7.52
N GLU A 257 7.74 27.85 -7.65
CA GLU A 257 9.10 27.75 -7.14
C GLU A 257 9.09 27.63 -5.59
N GLY A 258 9.70 26.57 -5.07
CA GLY A 258 9.79 26.32 -3.63
C GLY A 258 8.57 25.65 -3.02
N THR A 259 7.58 25.21 -3.81
CA THR A 259 6.38 24.50 -3.30
C THR A 259 6.57 22.98 -3.23
N GLY A 260 7.74 22.47 -3.58
CA GLY A 260 7.99 21.03 -3.72
C GLY A 260 7.73 20.26 -2.43
N LEU A 261 8.16 20.77 -1.27
CA LEU A 261 7.96 20.06 -0.01
C LEU A 261 6.47 19.95 0.36
N GLU A 262 5.70 21.02 0.18
CA GLU A 262 4.25 21.01 0.38
C GLU A 262 3.57 19.99 -0.54
N THR A 263 3.95 19.99 -1.82
CA THR A 263 3.46 19.04 -2.83
C THR A 263 3.75 17.59 -2.43
N VAL A 264 4.99 17.29 -2.00
CA VAL A 264 5.37 15.94 -1.51
C VAL A 264 4.53 15.55 -0.30
N MET A 265 4.34 16.45 0.66
CA MET A 265 3.60 16.13 1.88
C MET A 265 2.12 15.84 1.61
N ARG A 266 1.48 16.53 0.65
CA ARG A 266 0.14 16.17 0.17
C ARG A 266 0.14 14.85 -0.60
N ALA A 267 1.10 14.65 -1.50
CA ALA A 267 1.20 13.40 -2.28
C ALA A 267 1.43 12.16 -1.41
N PHE A 268 2.17 12.34 -0.31
CA PHE A 268 2.39 11.31 0.69
C PHE A 268 1.12 10.90 1.41
N GLN A 269 0.13 11.78 1.59
CA GLN A 269 -1.14 11.37 2.19
C GLN A 269 -1.84 10.32 1.32
N VAL A 270 -1.86 10.51 0.00
CA VAL A 270 -2.46 9.55 -0.94
C VAL A 270 -1.67 8.23 -0.95
N THR A 271 -0.38 8.32 -1.26
CA THR A 271 0.48 7.15 -1.49
C THR A 271 0.72 6.34 -0.22
N ARG A 272 0.84 6.97 0.97
CA ARG A 272 0.98 6.27 2.25
C ARG A 272 -0.30 5.58 2.69
N SER A 273 -1.48 6.04 2.25
CA SER A 273 -2.76 5.38 2.54
C SER A 273 -3.03 4.17 1.65
N VAL A 274 -2.58 4.18 0.38
CA VAL A 274 -2.91 3.09 -0.57
C VAL A 274 -1.85 1.99 -0.61
N LEU A 275 -0.55 2.31 -0.62
CA LEU A 275 0.51 1.32 -0.86
C LEU A 275 0.56 0.20 0.20
N PRO A 276 0.42 0.48 1.52
CA PRO A 276 0.41 -0.59 2.52
C PRO A 276 -0.75 -1.58 2.33
N GLY A 277 -1.92 -1.10 1.90
CA GLY A 277 -3.09 -1.92 1.64
C GLY A 277 -3.02 -2.77 0.38
N MET A 278 -2.09 -2.47 -0.54
CA MET A 278 -1.76 -3.37 -1.66
C MET A 278 -0.97 -4.59 -1.17
N MET A 279 -0.08 -4.38 -0.18
CA MET A 279 0.79 -5.44 0.36
C MET A 279 0.05 -6.47 1.22
N THR A 280 -1.19 -6.21 1.64
CA THR A 280 -2.00 -7.23 2.33
C THR A 280 -2.22 -8.47 1.45
N GLY A 281 -2.19 -8.31 0.12
CA GLY A 281 -2.23 -9.43 -0.84
C GLY A 281 -1.06 -10.41 -0.68
N VAL A 282 0.13 -9.93 -0.28
CA VAL A 282 1.32 -10.78 -0.06
C VAL A 282 1.08 -11.74 1.11
N VAL A 283 0.60 -11.20 2.23
CA VAL A 283 0.34 -12.00 3.44
C VAL A 283 -0.92 -12.85 3.29
N ASP A 284 -1.92 -12.41 2.53
CA ASP A 284 -3.05 -13.25 2.10
C ASP A 284 -2.56 -14.51 1.37
N THR A 285 -1.66 -14.37 0.38
CA THR A 285 -1.02 -15.52 -0.27
C THR A 285 -0.26 -16.40 0.73
N GLN A 286 0.55 -15.80 1.61
CA GLN A 286 1.32 -16.56 2.60
C GLN A 286 0.43 -17.35 3.57
N LEU A 287 -0.63 -16.73 4.08
CA LEU A 287 -1.61 -17.36 4.97
C LEU A 287 -2.29 -18.54 4.27
N ARG A 288 -2.76 -18.35 3.03
CA ARG A 288 -3.38 -19.43 2.25
C ARG A 288 -2.42 -20.59 1.99
N THR A 289 -1.17 -20.29 1.65
CA THR A 289 -0.13 -21.31 1.45
C THR A 289 0.14 -22.13 2.71
N VAL A 290 0.32 -21.47 3.86
CA VAL A 290 0.58 -22.16 5.12
C VAL A 290 -0.66 -22.88 5.66
N ALA A 291 -1.87 -22.35 5.45
CA ALA A 291 -3.11 -23.01 5.83
C ALA A 291 -3.30 -24.32 5.05
N ARG A 292 -3.12 -24.33 3.73
CA ARG A 292 -3.15 -25.56 2.91
C ARG A 292 -2.14 -26.61 3.38
N PHE A 293 -0.91 -26.17 3.69
CA PHE A 293 0.09 -27.03 4.31
C PHE A 293 -0.38 -27.57 5.67
N ALA A 294 -0.93 -26.73 6.54
CA ALA A 294 -1.36 -27.12 7.88
C ALA A 294 -2.56 -28.09 7.90
N PHE A 295 -3.47 -28.00 6.93
CA PHE A 295 -4.61 -28.91 6.82
C PHE A 295 -4.22 -30.31 6.34
N THR A 296 -3.17 -30.42 5.53
CA THR A 296 -2.71 -31.69 4.95
C THR A 296 -1.58 -32.34 5.74
N ARG A 297 -0.71 -31.54 6.36
CA ARG A 297 0.43 -32.02 7.13
C ARG A 297 -0.02 -32.69 8.41
N ARG A 298 0.43 -33.92 8.66
CA ARG A 298 0.17 -34.64 9.92
C ARG A 298 1.37 -34.59 10.87
N LEU A 299 1.10 -34.27 12.15
CA LEU A 299 2.03 -34.39 13.28
C LEU A 299 1.27 -34.97 14.47
N TYR A 300 1.93 -35.80 15.27
CA TYR A 300 1.32 -36.43 16.46
C TYR A 300 -0.03 -37.11 16.17
N GLY A 301 -0.15 -37.74 15.00
CA GLY A 301 -1.34 -38.48 14.59
C GLY A 301 -2.52 -37.66 14.03
N ARG A 302 -2.42 -36.32 13.96
CA ARG A 302 -3.50 -35.43 13.47
C ARG A 302 -2.99 -34.35 12.50
N PRO A 303 -3.87 -33.74 11.69
CA PRO A 303 -3.55 -32.54 10.94
C PRO A 303 -2.89 -31.46 11.82
N LEU A 304 -1.93 -30.73 11.27
CA LEU A 304 -1.22 -29.65 11.96
C LEU A 304 -2.19 -28.56 12.40
N ALA A 305 -3.19 -28.24 11.57
CA ALA A 305 -4.26 -27.28 11.92
C ALA A 305 -5.14 -27.72 13.12
N ASP A 306 -5.14 -29.00 13.49
CA ASP A 306 -5.87 -29.52 14.66
C ASP A 306 -5.06 -29.43 15.97
N LEU A 307 -3.79 -29.03 15.90
CA LEU A 307 -3.01 -28.71 17.08
C LEU A 307 -3.43 -27.34 17.62
N PRO A 308 -3.74 -27.20 18.93
CA PRO A 308 -4.25 -25.95 19.49
C PRO A 308 -3.37 -24.73 19.18
N GLN A 309 -2.04 -24.88 19.32
CA GLN A 309 -1.11 -23.78 19.04
C GLN A 309 -1.08 -23.40 17.57
N SER A 310 -1.09 -24.36 16.66
CA SER A 310 -1.09 -24.10 15.21
C SER A 310 -2.39 -23.43 14.76
N ARG A 311 -3.53 -23.85 15.33
CA ARG A 311 -4.83 -23.20 15.12
C ARG A 311 -4.82 -21.75 15.60
N ALA A 312 -4.30 -21.50 16.80
CA ALA A 312 -4.18 -20.16 17.35
C ALA A 312 -3.30 -19.25 16.48
N VAL A 313 -2.20 -19.78 15.92
CA VAL A 313 -1.35 -19.03 14.96
C VAL A 313 -2.13 -18.68 13.69
N LEU A 314 -2.83 -19.64 13.06
CA LEU A 314 -3.61 -19.39 11.85
C LEU A 314 -4.74 -18.37 12.08
N ALA A 315 -5.52 -18.53 13.15
CA ALA A 315 -6.57 -17.59 13.52
C ALA A 315 -6.00 -16.20 13.85
N GLY A 316 -4.90 -16.14 14.59
CA GLY A 316 -4.23 -14.90 14.95
C GLY A 316 -3.71 -14.13 13.74
N VAL A 317 -3.05 -14.81 12.80
CA VAL A 317 -2.57 -14.19 11.56
C VAL A 317 -3.75 -13.74 10.68
N PHE A 318 -4.84 -14.51 10.62
CA PHE A 318 -6.02 -14.08 9.89
C PHE A 318 -6.63 -12.81 10.49
N ALA A 319 -6.72 -12.73 11.83
CA ALA A 319 -7.17 -11.51 12.51
C ALA A 319 -6.22 -10.32 12.29
N ASP A 320 -4.90 -10.53 12.30
CA ASP A 320 -3.92 -9.48 12.01
C ASP A 320 -4.04 -8.97 10.57
N LEU A 321 -4.26 -9.86 9.61
CA LEU A 321 -4.51 -9.49 8.22
C LEU A 321 -5.80 -8.66 8.06
N LEU A 322 -6.87 -9.05 8.74
CA LEU A 322 -8.12 -8.28 8.77
C LEU A 322 -7.93 -6.91 9.43
N ALA A 323 -7.15 -6.82 10.51
CA ALA A 323 -6.84 -5.56 11.18
C ALA A 323 -5.99 -4.62 10.30
N ALA A 324 -4.99 -5.17 9.61
CA ALA A 324 -4.19 -4.45 8.63
C ALA A 324 -5.06 -3.90 7.49
N ASP A 325 -5.98 -4.72 6.96
CA ASP A 325 -6.87 -4.34 5.87
C ASP A 325 -7.95 -3.35 6.33
N CYS A 326 -8.44 -3.43 7.58
CA CYS A 326 -9.30 -2.41 8.19
C CYS A 326 -8.62 -1.05 8.19
N LEU A 327 -7.41 -0.96 8.74
CA LEU A 327 -6.69 0.30 8.84
C LEU A 327 -6.36 0.87 7.45
N ALA A 328 -5.89 0.03 6.52
CA ALA A 328 -5.59 0.44 5.16
C ALA A 328 -6.83 0.91 4.39
N THR A 329 -7.93 0.17 4.47
CA THR A 329 -9.20 0.51 3.81
C THR A 329 -9.76 1.81 4.36
N VAL A 330 -9.81 1.96 5.69
CA VAL A 330 -10.27 3.19 6.36
C VAL A 330 -9.41 4.39 5.96
N ALA A 331 -8.08 4.24 5.85
CA ALA A 331 -7.23 5.34 5.40
C ALA A 331 -7.41 5.71 3.93
N ALA A 332 -7.59 4.71 3.06
CA ALA A 332 -7.90 4.94 1.66
C ALA A 332 -9.25 5.68 1.49
N ARG A 333 -10.29 5.23 2.20
CA ARG A 333 -11.61 5.90 2.24
C ARG A 333 -11.54 7.28 2.90
N GLY A 334 -10.66 7.45 3.89
CA GLY A 334 -10.43 8.71 4.59
C GLY A 334 -9.91 9.83 3.67
N LEU A 335 -9.21 9.51 2.58
CA LEU A 335 -8.82 10.51 1.57
C LEU A 335 -10.01 11.17 0.88
N HIS A 336 -11.19 10.55 0.93
CA HIS A 336 -12.42 11.07 0.33
C HIS A 336 -13.35 11.70 1.39
N LEU A 337 -13.33 11.18 2.61
CA LEU A 337 -14.32 11.51 3.65
C LEU A 337 -13.75 12.38 4.78
N LEU A 338 -12.43 12.34 5.00
CA LEU A 338 -11.72 12.99 6.10
C LEU A 338 -10.51 13.79 5.61
N THR A 339 -10.62 14.46 4.45
CA THR A 339 -9.51 15.16 3.76
C THR A 339 -8.68 16.07 4.67
N SER A 340 -9.31 16.72 5.66
CA SER A 340 -8.65 17.61 6.62
C SER A 340 -7.86 16.90 7.75
N GLN A 341 -7.97 15.57 7.85
CA GLN A 341 -7.42 14.76 8.96
C GLN A 341 -6.43 13.67 8.50
N THR A 342 -6.26 13.48 7.18
CA THR A 342 -5.52 12.31 6.66
C THR A 342 -4.02 12.33 6.90
N VAL A 343 -3.41 13.47 7.25
CA VAL A 343 -1.94 13.58 7.38
C VAL A 343 -1.34 12.63 8.44
N THR A 344 -2.01 12.49 9.60
CA THR A 344 -1.57 11.57 10.66
C THR A 344 -2.02 10.13 10.37
N LEU A 345 -3.23 9.94 9.85
CA LEU A 345 -3.77 8.63 9.50
C LEU A 345 -2.91 7.93 8.42
N ALA A 346 -2.57 8.63 7.34
CA ALA A 346 -1.74 8.11 6.26
C ALA A 346 -0.34 7.69 6.77
N ALA A 347 0.26 8.51 7.64
CA ALA A 347 1.53 8.18 8.28
C ALA A 347 1.41 6.96 9.22
N ALA A 348 0.32 6.85 9.98
CA ALA A 348 0.06 5.73 10.87
C ALA A 348 -0.10 4.42 10.09
N VAL A 349 -0.83 4.43 8.97
CA VAL A 349 -1.03 3.26 8.11
C VAL A 349 0.29 2.79 7.50
N LYS A 350 1.07 3.71 6.92
CA LYS A 350 2.38 3.38 6.33
C LYS A 350 3.38 2.86 7.35
N TYR A 351 3.26 3.26 8.62
CA TYR A 351 4.04 2.67 9.69
C TYR A 351 3.51 1.29 10.10
N PHE A 352 2.23 1.21 10.47
CA PHE A 352 1.69 0.13 11.28
C PHE A 352 1.31 -1.11 10.46
N VAL A 353 0.71 -0.92 9.28
CA VAL A 353 0.31 -2.03 8.41
C VAL A 353 1.54 -2.89 8.04
N PRO A 354 2.66 -2.34 7.54
CA PRO A 354 3.83 -3.15 7.21
C PRO A 354 4.45 -3.89 8.41
N VAL A 355 4.40 -3.30 9.60
CA VAL A 355 4.89 -3.95 10.83
C VAL A 355 4.02 -5.16 11.16
N LEU A 356 2.69 -4.98 11.14
CA LEU A 356 1.75 -6.06 11.43
C LEU A 356 1.85 -7.20 10.41
N LEU A 357 1.99 -6.88 9.12
CA LEU A 357 2.17 -7.86 8.05
C LEU A 357 3.48 -8.66 8.20
N GLN A 358 4.58 -8.04 8.63
CA GLN A 358 5.85 -8.74 8.86
C GLN A 358 5.80 -9.67 10.06
N ASP A 359 5.19 -9.25 11.15
CA ASP A 359 5.00 -10.10 12.33
C ASP A 359 4.14 -11.32 11.97
N ALA A 360 3.05 -11.11 11.22
CA ALA A 360 2.21 -12.18 10.69
C ALA A 360 2.97 -13.15 9.77
N ALA A 361 3.77 -12.63 8.84
CA ALA A 361 4.60 -13.45 7.96
C ALA A 361 5.65 -14.26 8.73
N TYR A 362 6.21 -13.71 9.80
CA TYR A 362 7.14 -14.42 10.68
C TYR A 362 6.45 -15.57 11.42
N ASP A 363 5.28 -15.35 12.02
CA ASP A 363 4.49 -16.39 12.70
C ASP A 363 4.16 -17.56 11.73
N LEU A 364 3.77 -17.24 10.50
CA LEU A 364 3.54 -18.23 9.44
C LEU A 364 4.83 -18.99 9.05
N SER A 365 5.98 -18.31 9.03
CA SER A 365 7.27 -18.93 8.69
C SER A 365 7.69 -19.99 9.70
N VAL A 366 7.39 -19.75 10.98
CA VAL A 366 7.62 -20.71 12.08
C VAL A 366 6.71 -21.92 11.92
N LEU A 367 5.43 -21.71 11.58
CA LEU A 367 4.48 -22.80 11.38
C LEU A 367 4.82 -23.67 10.15
N LEU A 368 5.31 -23.05 9.07
CA LEU A 368 5.77 -23.75 7.86
C LEU A 368 7.09 -24.51 8.08
N GLY A 369 7.87 -24.10 9.09
CA GLY A 369 9.14 -24.73 9.49
C GLY A 369 10.25 -24.53 8.46
N ALA A 370 11.19 -25.47 8.37
CA ALA A 370 12.36 -25.36 7.49
C ALA A 370 12.05 -25.07 6.01
N ARG A 371 10.84 -25.39 5.54
CA ARG A 371 10.36 -25.10 4.19
C ARG A 371 10.27 -23.60 3.90
N SER A 372 10.03 -22.75 4.91
CA SER A 372 9.98 -21.29 4.75
C SER A 372 11.32 -20.67 4.36
N TYR A 373 12.43 -21.40 4.55
CA TYR A 373 13.78 -20.97 4.19
C TYR A 373 14.19 -21.36 2.76
N LEU A 374 13.47 -22.29 2.13
CA LEU A 374 13.83 -22.82 0.83
C LEU A 374 13.40 -21.86 -0.29
N ARG A 375 14.27 -21.68 -1.29
CA ARG A 375 14.01 -20.90 -2.52
C ARG A 375 13.53 -21.76 -3.69
N GLU A 376 13.37 -23.06 -3.45
CA GLU A 376 12.96 -24.05 -4.44
C GLU A 376 11.85 -24.94 -3.87
N GLY A 377 11.09 -25.56 -4.76
CA GLY A 377 9.98 -26.46 -4.40
C GLY A 377 8.65 -25.74 -4.15
N GLU A 378 7.67 -26.52 -3.70
CA GLU A 378 6.25 -26.13 -3.58
C GLU A 378 6.01 -24.84 -2.79
N TYR A 379 6.80 -24.58 -1.75
CA TYR A 379 6.61 -23.44 -0.85
C TYR A 379 7.57 -22.28 -1.09
N ALA A 380 8.40 -22.32 -2.15
CA ALA A 380 9.41 -21.30 -2.43
C ALA A 380 8.83 -19.89 -2.59
N ILE A 381 7.59 -19.79 -3.09
CA ILE A 381 6.90 -18.51 -3.23
C ILE A 381 6.70 -17.80 -1.88
N PHE A 382 6.50 -18.56 -0.79
CA PHE A 382 6.43 -18.02 0.57
C PHE A 382 7.73 -17.31 0.93
N GLN A 383 8.88 -17.94 0.65
CA GLN A 383 10.20 -17.41 0.96
C GLN A 383 10.51 -16.16 0.16
N LYS A 384 10.15 -16.14 -1.13
CA LYS A 384 10.24 -14.94 -1.96
C LYS A 384 9.44 -13.80 -1.36
N HIS A 385 8.16 -14.03 -1.05
CA HIS A 385 7.30 -13.02 -0.40
C HIS A 385 7.86 -12.53 0.93
N LEU A 386 8.44 -13.42 1.73
CA LEU A 386 9.09 -13.06 3.00
C LEU A 386 10.27 -12.09 2.78
N ARG A 387 11.07 -12.28 1.72
CA ARG A 387 12.15 -11.34 1.35
C ARG A 387 11.66 -10.03 0.77
N ASP A 388 10.53 -10.05 0.06
CA ASP A 388 9.99 -8.87 -0.62
C ASP A 388 9.29 -7.91 0.34
N LEU A 389 8.61 -8.45 1.37
CA LEU A 389 7.75 -7.68 2.28
C LEU A 389 8.43 -6.48 2.97
N PRO A 390 9.70 -6.54 3.44
CA PRO A 390 10.37 -5.41 4.09
C PRO A 390 10.48 -4.15 3.23
N VAL A 391 10.35 -4.25 1.89
CA VAL A 391 10.42 -3.07 1.00
C VAL A 391 9.39 -2.01 1.39
N VAL A 392 8.18 -2.39 1.80
CA VAL A 392 7.12 -1.43 2.14
C VAL A 392 7.39 -0.69 3.45
N THR A 393 8.26 -1.21 4.33
CA THR A 393 8.68 -0.54 5.56
C THR A 393 9.76 0.49 5.31
N LEU A 394 10.54 0.34 4.23
CA LEU A 394 11.73 1.12 3.93
C LEU A 394 11.49 2.13 2.81
N ALA A 395 10.98 1.66 1.67
CA ALA A 395 10.74 2.45 0.49
C ALA A 395 9.56 3.41 0.71
N HIS A 396 9.58 4.52 -0.02
CA HIS A 396 8.50 5.51 0.00
C HIS A 396 8.15 5.98 1.44
N ALA A 397 9.18 6.49 2.12
CA ALA A 397 9.23 6.85 3.55
C ALA A 397 9.33 5.66 4.54
N SER A 398 10.40 5.67 5.35
CA SER A 398 10.63 4.63 6.35
C SER A 398 9.68 4.73 7.55
N SER A 399 9.56 3.65 8.33
CA SER A 399 8.82 3.67 9.60
C SER A 399 9.21 4.83 10.52
N ALA A 400 10.50 5.16 10.61
CA ALA A 400 10.96 6.28 11.43
C ALA A 400 10.45 7.63 10.90
N VAL A 401 10.45 7.82 9.58
CA VAL A 401 9.93 9.04 8.94
C VAL A 401 8.42 9.19 9.15
N CYS A 402 7.67 8.09 9.06
CA CYS A 402 6.24 8.08 9.32
C CYS A 402 5.93 8.47 10.77
N LEU A 403 6.62 7.88 11.75
CA LEU A 403 6.45 8.23 13.16
C LEU A 403 6.86 9.68 13.43
N ALA A 404 7.99 10.14 12.89
CA ALA A 404 8.44 11.51 13.01
C ALA A 404 7.45 12.53 12.42
N SER A 405 6.68 12.12 11.40
CA SER A 405 5.60 12.94 10.82
C SER A 405 4.38 13.07 11.76
N ILE A 406 4.14 12.09 12.63
CA ILE A 406 3.01 12.10 13.58
C ILE A 406 3.35 12.90 14.84
N VAL A 407 4.57 12.76 15.35
CA VAL A 407 5.02 13.32 16.63
C VAL A 407 4.62 14.79 16.87
N PRO A 408 4.82 15.72 15.92
CA PRO A 408 4.48 17.13 16.11
C PRO A 408 3.00 17.39 16.38
N TYR A 409 2.11 16.52 15.90
CA TYR A 409 0.66 16.68 16.02
C TYR A 409 0.10 16.10 17.32
N LEU A 410 0.80 15.18 17.99
CA LEU A 410 0.31 14.50 19.20
C LEU A 410 -0.21 15.48 20.28
N PRO A 411 0.47 16.59 20.63
CA PRO A 411 -0.02 17.49 21.66
C PRO A 411 -1.27 18.27 21.22
N VAL A 412 -1.42 18.55 19.92
CA VAL A 412 -2.60 19.23 19.37
C VAL A 412 -3.79 18.30 19.39
N LEU A 413 -3.61 17.06 18.93
CA LEU A 413 -4.65 16.02 18.97
C LEU A 413 -5.09 15.74 20.40
N ALA A 414 -4.15 15.61 21.34
CA ALA A 414 -4.48 15.43 22.76
C ALA A 414 -5.33 16.55 23.34
N ARG A 415 -5.09 17.81 22.94
CA ARG A 415 -5.86 18.95 23.45
C ARG A 415 -7.20 19.14 22.75
N ARG A 416 -7.32 18.78 21.47
CA ARG A 416 -8.48 19.14 20.65
C ARG A 416 -9.33 17.97 20.18
N ALA A 417 -8.72 16.82 19.93
CA ALA A 417 -9.31 15.73 19.15
C ALA A 417 -9.43 14.41 19.92
N TRP A 418 -8.87 14.28 21.13
CA TRP A 418 -9.02 13.06 21.95
C TRP A 418 -9.84 13.31 23.23
N GLN A 419 -10.69 14.32 23.17
CA GLN A 419 -11.63 14.67 24.24
C GLN A 419 -12.81 13.69 24.30
N PRO A 420 -13.49 13.56 25.46
CA PRO A 420 -14.64 12.65 25.60
C PRO A 420 -15.78 12.90 24.60
N ASP A 421 -15.95 14.15 24.16
CA ASP A 421 -16.98 14.62 23.23
C ASP A 421 -16.52 14.68 21.76
N THR A 422 -15.36 14.11 21.45
CA THR A 422 -14.84 14.05 20.06
C THR A 422 -15.85 13.36 19.15
N ALA A 423 -16.10 13.96 17.97
CA ALA A 423 -16.97 13.39 16.96
C ALA A 423 -16.48 11.99 16.51
N SER A 424 -17.41 11.11 16.17
CA SER A 424 -17.09 9.85 15.49
C SER A 424 -16.99 10.07 13.99
N ALA A 425 -16.14 9.29 13.33
CA ALA A 425 -16.10 9.21 11.88
C ALA A 425 -17.45 8.76 11.30
N PRO A 426 -17.78 9.18 10.06
CA PRO A 426 -19.02 8.78 9.38
C PRO A 426 -19.02 7.29 9.02
N ASP A 427 -20.18 6.63 9.07
CA ASP A 427 -20.34 5.19 8.77
C ASP A 427 -19.78 4.79 7.41
N ALA A 428 -19.89 5.67 6.41
CA ALA A 428 -19.32 5.46 5.08
C ALA A 428 -17.82 5.19 5.14
N LEU A 429 -17.07 5.65 6.14
CA LEU A 429 -15.65 5.34 6.29
C LEU A 429 -15.38 3.83 6.48
N PHE A 430 -16.34 3.12 7.04
CA PHE A 430 -16.19 1.74 7.52
C PHE A 430 -16.88 0.69 6.64
N GLN A 431 -17.35 1.07 5.45
CA GLN A 431 -18.07 0.20 4.53
C GLN A 431 -17.23 -0.08 3.26
N PRO A 432 -16.37 -1.11 3.25
CA PRO A 432 -15.56 -1.46 2.09
C PRO A 432 -16.44 -1.66 0.84
N GLY A 433 -16.01 -1.09 -0.28
CA GLY A 433 -16.73 -1.17 -1.56
C GLY A 433 -17.95 -0.27 -1.69
N ALA A 434 -18.40 0.42 -0.64
CA ALA A 434 -19.48 1.40 -0.76
C ALA A 434 -19.01 2.63 -1.56
N PRO A 435 -19.90 3.29 -2.32
CA PRO A 435 -19.56 4.48 -3.10
C PRO A 435 -18.87 5.57 -2.26
N LEU A 436 -18.00 6.34 -2.91
CA LEU A 436 -17.25 7.46 -2.31
C LEU A 436 -17.44 8.72 -3.16
N PRO A 437 -17.38 9.92 -2.55
CA PRO A 437 -17.27 11.15 -3.32
C PRO A 437 -15.95 11.19 -4.10
N PRO A 438 -15.83 12.04 -5.14
CA PRO A 438 -14.57 12.21 -5.87
C PRO A 438 -13.40 12.59 -4.95
N LEU A 439 -12.19 12.21 -5.34
CA LEU A 439 -10.99 12.51 -4.57
C LEU A 439 -10.60 13.98 -4.72
N ASP A 440 -10.81 14.79 -3.68
CA ASP A 440 -10.32 16.17 -3.65
C ASP A 440 -8.87 16.24 -3.11
N LEU A 441 -7.91 16.23 -4.03
CA LEU A 441 -6.49 16.36 -3.72
C LEU A 441 -6.11 17.74 -3.17
N SER A 442 -6.89 18.78 -3.46
CA SER A 442 -6.63 20.15 -3.01
C SER A 442 -7.03 20.36 -1.55
N GLY A 443 -8.03 19.61 -1.07
CA GLY A 443 -8.51 19.60 0.31
C GLY A 443 -7.62 18.86 1.31
N LEU A 444 -6.55 18.19 0.86
CA LEU A 444 -5.62 17.47 1.74
C LEU A 444 -4.83 18.45 2.63
N SER A 445 -5.21 18.54 3.90
CA SER A 445 -4.59 19.42 4.88
C SER A 445 -3.16 18.99 5.22
N LEU A 446 -2.27 19.97 5.45
CA LEU A 446 -0.92 19.73 5.98
C LEU A 446 -0.85 19.81 7.51
N THR A 447 -1.99 20.03 8.16
CA THR A 447 -2.10 20.13 9.62
C THR A 447 -3.15 19.17 10.14
N ALA A 448 -2.93 18.60 11.32
CA ALA A 448 -3.90 17.75 12.00
C ALA A 448 -4.48 18.50 13.20
N GLY A 449 -5.81 18.69 13.19
CA GLY A 449 -6.55 19.33 14.28
C GLY A 449 -7.74 18.53 14.80
N ALA A 450 -8.16 17.49 14.08
CA ALA A 450 -9.26 16.58 14.39
C ALA A 450 -8.82 15.13 14.14
N ASP A 451 -9.55 14.19 14.74
CA ASP A 451 -9.28 12.75 14.69
C ASP A 451 -10.57 11.96 14.97
N ASP A 452 -11.48 12.01 14.02
CA ASP A 452 -12.81 11.41 14.16
C ASP A 452 -12.74 9.87 14.25
N LEU A 453 -11.68 9.28 13.67
CA LEU A 453 -11.42 7.84 13.77
C LEU A 453 -11.12 7.44 15.21
N ALA A 454 -10.27 8.19 15.94
CA ALA A 454 -10.07 7.94 17.36
C ALA A 454 -11.37 8.15 18.17
N GLY A 455 -12.20 9.13 17.79
CA GLY A 455 -13.53 9.37 18.37
C GLY A 455 -14.47 8.16 18.24
N THR A 456 -14.44 7.44 17.12
CA THR A 456 -15.23 6.22 16.89
C THR A 456 -15.00 5.17 17.98
N LEU A 457 -13.77 5.03 18.50
CA LEU A 457 -13.48 4.04 19.54
C LEU A 457 -14.24 4.34 20.84
N ARG A 458 -14.35 5.62 21.24
CA ARG A 458 -15.12 6.02 22.42
C ARG A 458 -16.62 5.83 22.18
N ALA A 459 -17.11 6.27 21.02
CA ALA A 459 -18.50 6.11 20.64
C ALA A 459 -18.91 4.63 20.68
N ALA A 460 -18.06 3.75 20.15
CA ALA A 460 -18.31 2.32 20.13
C ALA A 460 -18.35 1.68 21.52
N ALA A 461 -17.51 2.13 22.46
CA ALA A 461 -17.52 1.63 23.84
C ALA A 461 -18.85 1.91 24.57
N MET A 462 -19.60 2.93 24.14
CA MET A 462 -20.90 3.28 24.70
C MET A 462 -22.08 2.51 24.06
N LEU A 463 -21.83 1.73 23.01
CA LEU A 463 -22.89 0.97 22.34
C LEU A 463 -23.25 -0.27 23.18
N PRO A 464 -24.54 -0.54 23.46
CA PRO A 464 -24.95 -1.75 24.20
C PRO A 464 -24.43 -3.04 23.56
N ARG A 465 -24.48 -3.16 22.23
CA ARG A 465 -23.94 -4.30 21.47
C ARG A 465 -22.43 -4.53 21.62
N VAL A 466 -21.68 -3.58 22.16
CA VAL A 466 -20.25 -3.72 22.48
C VAL A 466 -20.06 -3.91 23.98
N ALA A 467 -20.70 -3.07 24.79
CA ALA A 467 -20.60 -3.11 26.24
C ALA A 467 -21.11 -4.43 26.85
N ASP A 468 -22.17 -4.98 26.27
CA ASP A 468 -22.79 -6.23 26.73
C ASP A 468 -22.18 -7.47 26.03
N ASP A 469 -21.35 -7.29 25.00
CA ASP A 469 -20.75 -8.39 24.26
C ASP A 469 -19.52 -8.96 25.02
N PRO A 470 -19.52 -10.27 25.34
CA PRO A 470 -18.49 -10.87 26.19
C PRO A 470 -17.10 -10.95 25.54
N TRP A 471 -17.01 -10.77 24.22
CA TRP A 471 -15.77 -10.82 23.47
C TRP A 471 -15.23 -9.43 23.13
N LEU A 472 -16.10 -8.42 23.03
CA LEU A 472 -15.72 -7.06 22.61
C LEU A 472 -15.55 -6.08 23.75
N ALA A 473 -16.31 -6.19 24.84
CA ALA A 473 -16.32 -5.19 25.92
C ALA A 473 -14.91 -4.93 26.50
N GLY A 474 -14.18 -5.99 26.85
CA GLY A 474 -12.84 -5.90 27.44
C GLY A 474 -11.80 -5.28 26.50
N PRO A 475 -11.60 -5.82 25.28
CA PRO A 475 -10.63 -5.28 24.32
C PRO A 475 -10.91 -3.82 23.92
N VAL A 476 -12.19 -3.45 23.71
CA VAL A 476 -12.58 -2.07 23.39
C VAL A 476 -12.26 -1.14 24.56
N ALA A 477 -12.64 -1.51 25.79
CA ALA A 477 -12.31 -0.74 26.98
C ALA A 477 -10.80 -0.57 27.18
N ALA A 478 -10.00 -1.59 26.89
CA ALA A 478 -8.54 -1.51 26.96
C ALA A 478 -7.95 -0.49 25.97
N LEU A 479 -8.51 -0.41 24.76
CA LEU A 479 -8.08 0.56 23.75
C LEU A 479 -8.57 1.98 24.09
N VAL A 480 -9.77 2.15 24.64
CA VAL A 480 -10.23 3.47 25.15
C VAL A 480 -9.32 3.97 26.26
N ALA A 481 -8.98 3.10 27.23
CA ALA A 481 -8.04 3.45 28.30
C ALA A 481 -6.63 3.76 27.76
N GLU A 482 -6.26 3.18 26.61
CA GLU A 482 -5.03 3.56 25.91
C GLU A 482 -5.11 4.95 25.30
N LEU A 483 -6.22 5.30 24.65
CA LEU A 483 -6.45 6.62 24.09
C LEU A 483 -6.43 7.71 25.18
N ASP A 484 -7.04 7.45 26.34
CA ASP A 484 -6.97 8.37 27.50
C ASP A 484 -5.52 8.56 27.98
N MET A 485 -4.76 7.48 28.10
CA MET A 485 -3.35 7.58 28.49
C MET A 485 -2.50 8.33 27.43
N LEU A 486 -2.78 8.12 26.14
CA LEU A 486 -2.15 8.86 25.05
C LEU A 486 -2.44 10.34 25.14
N ARG A 487 -3.70 10.73 25.37
CA ARG A 487 -4.11 12.13 25.59
C ARG A 487 -3.28 12.77 26.69
N ASP A 488 -3.25 12.17 27.87
CA ASP A 488 -2.60 12.77 29.03
C ASP A 488 -1.08 12.90 28.81
N ARG A 489 -0.44 11.88 28.26
CA ARG A 489 1.01 11.87 27.99
C ARG A 489 1.41 12.79 26.83
N ALA A 490 0.62 12.85 25.77
CA ALA A 490 0.89 13.69 24.62
C ALA A 490 0.69 15.18 24.95
N ALA A 491 -0.31 15.51 25.79
CA ALA A 491 -0.49 16.87 26.29
C ALA A 491 0.72 17.34 27.12
N ALA A 492 1.32 16.43 27.91
CA ALA A 492 2.49 16.69 28.75
C ALA A 492 3.85 16.57 28.01
N LEU A 493 3.86 16.22 26.73
CA LEU A 493 5.10 15.98 25.98
C LEU A 493 5.95 17.27 25.90
N PRO A 494 7.22 17.30 26.32
CA PRO A 494 8.00 18.55 26.32
C PRO A 494 8.38 18.99 24.89
N PRO A 495 8.63 20.28 24.62
CA PRO A 495 8.90 20.80 23.26
C PRO A 495 9.98 20.04 22.48
N ARG A 496 11.06 19.64 23.14
CA ARG A 496 12.17 18.85 22.53
C ARG A 496 11.76 17.47 22.01
N GLU A 497 10.66 16.91 22.53
CA GLU A 497 10.10 15.61 22.14
C GLU A 497 8.98 15.76 21.08
N ARG A 498 8.73 16.97 20.58
CA ARG A 498 7.67 17.28 19.60
C ARG A 498 8.20 17.51 18.18
N THR A 499 9.49 17.24 17.94
CA THR A 499 10.15 17.52 16.66
C THR A 499 10.53 16.21 15.95
N VAL A 500 11.02 16.32 14.72
CA VAL A 500 11.56 15.18 13.96
C VAL A 500 12.80 14.55 14.63
N THR A 501 13.45 15.26 15.54
CA THR A 501 14.59 14.79 16.34
C THR A 501 14.18 14.26 17.72
N ALA A 502 12.88 13.99 17.94
CA ALA A 502 12.37 13.49 19.20
C ALA A 502 13.03 12.16 19.61
N GLY A 503 13.09 11.92 20.92
CA GLY A 503 13.62 10.69 21.49
C GLY A 503 12.58 9.58 21.60
N ARG A 504 12.87 8.61 22.47
CA ARG A 504 11.98 7.48 22.74
C ARG A 504 10.55 7.88 23.16
N PRO A 505 10.33 8.93 23.99
CA PRO A 505 8.98 9.31 24.41
C PRO A 505 8.04 9.67 23.25
N GLY A 506 8.44 10.60 22.38
CA GLY A 506 7.60 11.04 21.25
C GLY A 506 7.30 9.90 20.28
N PHE A 507 8.35 9.17 19.85
CA PHE A 507 8.19 8.03 18.96
C PHE A 507 7.38 6.90 19.60
N GLY A 508 7.51 6.67 20.91
CA GLY A 508 6.74 5.68 21.64
C GLY A 508 5.24 5.98 21.61
N LEU A 509 4.85 7.25 21.83
CA LEU A 509 3.46 7.68 21.74
C LEU A 509 2.90 7.54 20.31
N ALA A 510 3.68 7.93 19.29
CA ALA A 510 3.24 7.80 17.90
C ALA A 510 2.97 6.34 17.48
N ARG A 511 3.78 5.38 17.96
CA ARG A 511 3.55 3.94 17.70
C ARG A 511 2.27 3.43 18.34
N ARG A 512 2.04 3.82 19.60
CA ARG A 512 0.86 3.43 20.37
C ARG A 512 -0.40 4.03 19.76
N TYR A 513 -0.34 5.29 19.34
CA TYR A 513 -1.40 5.95 18.59
C TYR A 513 -1.78 5.20 17.31
N ALA A 514 -0.81 4.78 16.49
CA ALA A 514 -1.11 4.00 15.28
C ALA A 514 -1.82 2.67 15.58
N SER A 515 -1.51 2.02 16.71
CA SER A 515 -2.20 0.80 17.16
C SER A 515 -3.64 1.08 17.59
N VAL A 516 -3.89 2.22 18.25
CA VAL A 516 -5.24 2.66 18.65
C VAL A 516 -6.09 2.93 17.40
N LEU A 517 -5.54 3.59 16.38
CA LEU A 517 -6.25 3.81 15.10
C LEU A 517 -6.61 2.50 14.41
N ALA A 518 -5.74 1.48 14.45
CA ALA A 518 -6.06 0.16 13.94
C ALA A 518 -7.25 -0.47 14.68
N GLY A 519 -7.29 -0.33 16.02
CA GLY A 519 -8.39 -0.80 16.83
C GLY A 519 -9.71 -0.09 16.51
N ALA A 520 -9.67 1.24 16.39
CA ALA A 520 -10.82 2.04 15.99
C ALA A 520 -11.35 1.63 14.60
N ALA A 521 -10.46 1.39 13.64
CA ALA A 521 -10.82 0.91 12.31
C ALA A 521 -11.50 -0.48 12.35
N CYS A 522 -10.99 -1.41 13.16
CA CYS A 522 -11.59 -2.74 13.33
C CYS A 522 -13.01 -2.65 13.92
N VAL A 523 -13.17 -1.86 14.99
CA VAL A 523 -14.48 -1.68 15.64
C VAL A 523 -15.46 -1.00 14.69
N GLY A 524 -15.03 0.03 13.96
CA GLY A 524 -15.88 0.73 12.98
C GLY A 524 -16.34 -0.20 11.85
N VAL A 525 -15.43 -0.99 11.27
CA VAL A 525 -15.77 -1.95 10.20
C VAL A 525 -16.73 -3.03 10.70
N TRP A 526 -16.48 -3.60 11.88
CA TRP A 526 -17.43 -4.53 12.51
C TRP A 526 -18.78 -3.84 12.81
N HIS A 527 -18.74 -2.57 13.22
CA HIS A 527 -19.94 -1.83 13.56
C HIS A 527 -20.87 -1.65 12.36
N ALA A 528 -20.28 -1.20 11.24
CA ALA A 528 -20.95 -0.87 10.00
C ALA A 528 -21.21 -2.09 9.08
N ALA A 529 -20.74 -3.28 9.47
CA ALA A 529 -20.90 -4.49 8.67
C ALA A 529 -22.38 -4.88 8.49
N PRO A 530 -22.79 -5.35 7.29
CA PRO A 530 -24.13 -5.86 7.07
C PRO A 530 -24.46 -7.03 8.01
N PRO A 531 -25.64 -7.05 8.65
CA PRO A 531 -26.08 -8.17 9.48
C PRO A 531 -26.01 -9.50 8.73
N GLY A 532 -25.49 -10.55 9.39
CA GLY A 532 -25.34 -11.88 8.81
C GLY A 532 -24.08 -12.06 7.93
N SER A 533 -23.32 -11.00 7.66
CA SER A 533 -21.99 -11.13 7.03
C SER A 533 -20.93 -11.60 8.03
N PHE A 534 -19.83 -12.19 7.54
CA PHE A 534 -18.67 -12.52 8.38
C PHE A 534 -18.14 -11.30 9.14
N LEU A 535 -18.12 -10.12 8.51
CA LEU A 535 -17.63 -8.90 9.15
C LEU A 535 -18.48 -8.44 10.34
N ALA A 536 -19.76 -8.86 10.42
CA ALA A 536 -20.61 -8.60 11.57
C ALA A 536 -20.39 -9.60 12.73
N ASP A 537 -19.61 -10.68 12.54
CA ASP A 537 -19.28 -11.63 13.60
C ASP A 537 -18.29 -11.01 14.61
N PRO A 538 -18.61 -10.96 15.92
CA PRO A 538 -17.70 -10.40 16.92
C PRO A 538 -16.39 -11.21 17.10
N ALA A 539 -16.31 -12.46 16.64
CA ALA A 539 -15.15 -13.32 16.84
C ALA A 539 -13.85 -12.71 16.26
N TRP A 540 -13.89 -12.27 14.99
CA TRP A 540 -12.70 -11.74 14.33
C TRP A 540 -12.29 -10.40 14.92
N ALA A 541 -13.28 -9.53 15.17
CA ALA A 541 -13.05 -8.21 15.74
C ALA A 541 -12.46 -8.36 17.14
N SER A 542 -13.00 -9.26 17.97
CA SER A 542 -12.45 -9.54 19.30
C SER A 542 -11.00 -10.02 19.24
N LEU A 543 -10.67 -11.01 18.38
CA LEU A 543 -9.29 -11.50 18.30
C LEU A 543 -8.33 -10.41 17.82
N ALA A 544 -8.71 -9.65 16.78
CA ALA A 544 -7.94 -8.53 16.28
C ALA A 544 -7.68 -7.48 17.37
N LEU A 545 -8.73 -7.04 18.08
CA LEU A 545 -8.63 -6.05 19.15
C LEU A 545 -7.80 -6.54 20.33
N ARG A 546 -7.92 -7.82 20.72
CA ARG A 546 -7.09 -8.44 21.76
C ARG A 546 -5.62 -8.42 21.40
N ARG A 547 -5.29 -8.78 20.15
CA ARG A 547 -3.89 -8.76 19.66
C ARG A 547 -3.35 -7.34 19.62
N LEU A 548 -4.13 -6.37 19.16
CA LEU A 548 -3.75 -4.95 19.19
C LEU A 548 -3.54 -4.44 20.63
N ALA A 549 -4.41 -4.81 21.56
CA ALA A 549 -4.28 -4.46 22.97
C ALA A 549 -3.05 -5.13 23.62
N ALA A 550 -2.75 -6.39 23.31
CA ALA A 550 -1.55 -7.09 23.77
C ALA A 550 -0.27 -6.40 23.30
N ARG A 551 -0.22 -5.91 22.03
CA ARG A 551 0.90 -5.10 21.52
C ARG A 551 1.12 -3.80 22.29
N LEU A 552 0.08 -3.30 22.96
CA LEU A 552 0.13 -2.11 23.81
C LEU A 552 0.49 -2.43 25.27
N GLY A 553 0.68 -3.71 25.61
CA GLY A 553 0.87 -4.19 26.98
C GLY A 553 -0.41 -4.22 27.79
N ARG A 554 -1.57 -4.36 27.13
CA ARG A 554 -2.91 -4.40 27.73
C ARG A 554 -3.58 -5.73 27.45
N ASP A 555 -3.05 -6.79 28.06
CA ASP A 555 -3.63 -8.12 27.90
C ASP A 555 -5.06 -8.16 28.44
N THR A 556 -5.96 -8.70 27.63
CA THR A 556 -7.37 -8.88 27.97
C THR A 556 -7.68 -10.36 27.91
N VAL A 557 -7.95 -10.95 29.08
CA VAL A 557 -8.41 -12.34 29.17
C VAL A 557 -9.92 -12.32 28.97
N PRO A 558 -10.48 -13.12 28.04
CA PRO A 558 -11.92 -13.24 27.92
C PRO A 558 -12.53 -13.64 29.27
N ALA A 559 -13.66 -13.04 29.64
CA ALA A 559 -14.46 -13.58 30.74
C ALA A 559 -14.94 -14.97 30.29
N GLN A 560 -14.31 -16.04 30.77
CA GLN A 560 -14.63 -17.40 30.36
C GLN A 560 -16.10 -17.71 30.66
N ARG A 561 -16.93 -17.75 29.62
CA ARG A 561 -18.10 -18.63 29.57
C ARG A 561 -17.81 -19.69 28.53
N ARG A 562 -18.14 -20.94 28.84
CA ARG A 562 -18.04 -22.09 27.93
C ARG A 562 -18.88 -21.80 26.68
N ALA A 563 -18.28 -21.20 25.66
CA ALA A 563 -18.85 -21.12 24.32
C ALA A 563 -18.77 -22.51 23.68
N THR A 564 -19.75 -22.88 22.85
CA THR A 564 -19.77 -24.14 22.10
C THR A 564 -18.66 -24.23 21.04
N ALA A 565 -18.11 -23.09 20.59
CA ALA A 565 -16.89 -22.99 19.79
C ALA A 565 -16.04 -21.80 20.26
N THR A 566 -14.72 -21.96 20.24
CA THR A 566 -13.75 -20.89 20.57
C THR A 566 -13.65 -19.86 19.44
N VAL A 567 -13.19 -18.64 19.74
CA VAL A 567 -12.93 -17.61 18.71
C VAL A 567 -12.01 -18.12 17.61
N ASP A 568 -10.97 -18.88 17.98
CA ASP A 568 -10.01 -19.43 17.03
C ASP A 568 -10.64 -20.48 16.10
N GLU A 569 -11.55 -21.31 16.61
CA GLU A 569 -12.31 -22.28 15.80
C GLU A 569 -13.20 -21.58 14.77
N ARG A 570 -13.88 -20.49 15.14
CA ARG A 570 -14.73 -19.73 14.21
C ARG A 570 -13.91 -19.10 13.08
N LEU A 571 -12.73 -18.54 13.39
CA LEU A 571 -11.87 -17.95 12.36
C LEU A 571 -11.23 -19.01 11.47
N CYS A 572 -10.81 -20.15 12.02
CA CYS A 572 -10.30 -21.25 11.21
C CYS A 572 -11.38 -21.87 10.32
N ALA A 573 -12.64 -21.91 10.77
CA ALA A 573 -13.76 -22.31 9.92
C ALA A 573 -13.93 -21.36 8.72
N GLU A 574 -14.02 -20.04 8.96
CA GLU A 574 -14.08 -19.05 7.86
C GLU A 574 -12.86 -19.14 6.93
N LEU A 575 -11.66 -19.30 7.48
CA LEU A 575 -10.44 -19.46 6.68
C LEU A 575 -10.53 -20.70 5.77
N THR A 576 -11.07 -21.80 6.29
CA THR A 576 -11.29 -23.04 5.54
C THR A 576 -12.31 -22.82 4.42
N ASP A 577 -13.43 -22.17 4.73
CA ASP A 577 -14.50 -21.87 3.76
C ASP A 577 -13.98 -20.96 2.64
N ARG A 578 -13.22 -19.91 2.99
CA ARG A 578 -12.59 -19.02 2.01
C ARG A 578 -11.61 -19.77 1.12
N LEU A 579 -10.84 -20.70 1.68
CA LEU A 579 -9.91 -21.51 0.88
C LEU A 579 -10.64 -22.45 -0.08
N ALA A 580 -11.73 -23.08 0.36
CA ALA A 580 -12.55 -23.96 -0.46
C ALA A 580 -13.26 -23.21 -1.59
N ASP A 581 -13.74 -21.99 -1.32
CA ASP A 581 -14.46 -21.15 -2.29
C ASP A 581 -13.53 -20.32 -3.19
N GLY A 582 -12.21 -20.39 -2.99
CA GLY A 582 -11.24 -19.53 -3.69
C GLY A 582 -11.39 -18.05 -3.35
N ARG A 583 -11.79 -17.68 -2.12
CA ARG A 583 -11.94 -16.30 -1.65
C ARG A 583 -10.67 -15.78 -0.95
N ALA A 584 -10.39 -14.49 -1.10
CA ALA A 584 -9.31 -13.80 -0.38
C ALA A 584 -9.57 -13.72 1.14
N CYS A 585 -8.52 -13.66 1.95
CA CYS A 585 -8.59 -13.45 3.40
C CYS A 585 -8.68 -11.96 3.80
N THR A 586 -8.92 -11.06 2.84
CA THR A 586 -9.15 -9.61 3.06
C THR A 586 -10.61 -9.30 3.39
N LEU A 587 -10.94 -8.06 3.75
CA LEU A 587 -12.30 -7.66 4.14
C LEU A 587 -13.35 -7.95 3.07
N THR A 588 -13.01 -7.70 1.81
CA THR A 588 -13.94 -7.83 0.67
C THR A 588 -14.10 -9.26 0.16
N ALA A 589 -13.29 -10.21 0.67
CA ALA A 589 -13.34 -11.63 0.32
C ALA A 589 -13.48 -11.92 -1.19
N GLU A 590 -12.81 -11.12 -2.02
CA GLU A 590 -12.84 -11.20 -3.49
C GLU A 590 -12.53 -12.62 -3.97
N ARG A 591 -13.20 -13.05 -5.05
CA ARG A 591 -12.90 -14.34 -5.67
C ARG A 591 -11.55 -14.28 -6.38
N LEU A 592 -10.70 -15.24 -6.09
CA LEU A 592 -9.37 -15.41 -6.66
C LEU A 592 -9.43 -16.41 -7.82
N ALA A 593 -8.47 -16.30 -8.74
CA ALA A 593 -8.29 -17.32 -9.76
C ALA A 593 -7.50 -18.51 -9.19
N GLY A 594 -8.03 -19.72 -9.39
CA GLY A 594 -7.53 -20.96 -8.79
C GLY A 594 -8.43 -21.43 -7.67
#